data_AF-A0A2H3CSR0-F1
#
_entry.id   AF-A0A2H3CSR0-F1
#
_cell.length_a   1.000
_cell.length_b   1.000
_cell.length_c   1.000
_cell.angle_alpha   90.00
_cell.angle_beta   90.00
_cell.angle_gamma   90.00
#
_symmetry.space_group_name_H-M   'P 1'
#
loop_
_entity.id
_entity.type
_entity.pdbx_description
1 polymer ?
#
loop_
_entity_poly.entity_id
_entity_poly.type
_entity_poly.pdbx_seq_one_letter_code
_entity_poly.pdbx_strand_id
1 'polypeptide(L)' 'AEEDDGAFGFIDPEHVLCAVYLLPTFLLGTTDMCLAGASIACCPDKYDEDYERYYVNFFVDRNMLMQYVGGAVGHKS' A
#
# COMPACT_ATOMS: atom_id res chain seq x y z
N ALA A 1 -33.18 -6.46 22.41
CA ALA A 1 -32.05 -7.21 21.84
C ALA A 1 -30.88 -6.88 22.73
N GLU A 2 -30.28 -7.88 23.36
CA GLU A 2 -29.13 -7.64 24.23
C GLU A 2 -27.99 -7.09 23.37
N GLU A 3 -27.46 -5.93 23.75
CA GLU A 3 -26.20 -5.46 23.20
C GLU A 3 -25.13 -6.44 23.65
N ASP A 4 -24.60 -7.20 22.69
CA ASP A 4 -23.47 -8.10 22.89
C ASP A 4 -22.27 -7.24 23.34
N ASP A 5 -22.08 -7.16 24.65
CA ASP A 5 -21.13 -6.28 25.36
C ASP A 5 -19.65 -6.53 24.98
N GLY A 6 -19.41 -7.48 24.07
CA GLY A 6 -18.11 -7.80 23.48
C GLY A 6 -17.99 -7.59 21.97
N ALA A 7 -19.03 -7.11 21.28
CA ALA A 7 -18.98 -6.87 19.85
C ALA A 7 -18.25 -5.54 19.55
N PHE A 8 -17.01 -5.65 19.04
CA PHE A 8 -16.29 -4.49 18.53
C PHE A 8 -17.09 -3.84 17.37
N GLY A 9 -17.37 -2.55 17.48
CA GLY A 9 -17.93 -1.77 16.39
C GLY A 9 -16.94 -1.64 15.22
N PHE A 10 -17.44 -1.28 14.04
CA PHE A 10 -16.57 -0.98 12.90
C PHE A 10 -15.68 0.23 13.23
N ILE A 11 -14.39 0.12 12.92
CA ILE A 11 -13.44 1.23 13.00
C ILE A 11 -13.80 2.21 11.89
N ASP A 12 -13.78 3.51 12.21
CA ASP A 12 -13.90 4.56 11.20
C ASP A 12 -12.84 4.35 10.10
N PRO A 13 -13.22 4.21 8.82
CA PRO A 13 -12.27 4.04 7.73
C PRO A 13 -11.19 5.12 7.68
N GLU A 14 -11.47 6.35 8.14
CA GLU A 14 -10.48 7.44 8.20
C GLU A 14 -9.34 7.15 9.20
N HIS A 15 -9.57 6.27 10.17
CA HIS A 15 -8.58 5.88 11.18
C HIS A 15 -7.77 4.62 10.79
N VAL A 16 -8.05 4.01 9.65
CA VAL A 16 -7.34 2.80 9.20
C VAL A 16 -6.13 3.19 8.36
N LEU A 17 -4.93 2.96 8.89
CA LEU A 17 -3.71 3.02 8.09
C LEU A 17 -3.74 1.90 7.06
N CYS A 18 -3.86 2.30 5.81
CA CYS A 18 -3.83 1.37 4.70
C CYS A 18 -2.44 1.38 4.06
N ALA A 19 -2.04 0.26 3.47
CA ALA A 19 -0.79 0.22 2.72
C ALA A 19 -0.85 1.19 1.53
N VAL A 20 0.23 1.29 0.77
CA VAL A 20 0.22 1.92 -0.56
C VAL A 20 0.95 1.00 -1.52
N TYR A 21 0.59 1.07 -2.81
CA TYR A 21 1.31 0.31 -3.82
C TYR A 21 2.40 1.19 -4.44
N LEU A 22 3.66 0.77 -4.29
CA LEU A 22 4.80 1.43 -4.91
C LEU A 22 5.07 0.78 -6.27
N LEU A 23 4.99 1.59 -7.33
CA LEU A 23 5.22 1.17 -8.71
C LEU A 23 6.60 1.62 -9.16
N PRO A 24 7.51 0.71 -9.53
CA PRO A 24 8.80 1.07 -10.11
C PRO A 24 8.68 1.95 -11.35
N THR A 25 9.50 2.98 -11.44
CA THR A 25 9.63 3.78 -12.67
C THR A 25 10.61 3.11 -13.62
N PHE A 26 10.14 2.13 -14.39
CA PHE A 26 11.01 1.30 -15.25
C PHE A 26 11.87 2.09 -16.23
N LEU A 27 11.42 3.25 -16.70
CA LEU A 27 12.16 4.10 -17.64
C LEU A 27 13.47 4.65 -17.04
N LEU A 28 13.52 4.83 -15.72
CA LEU A 28 14.68 5.36 -15.02
C LEU A 28 15.68 4.27 -14.61
N GLY A 29 15.29 2.99 -14.70
CA GLY A 29 16.16 1.87 -14.33
C GLY A 29 16.40 1.77 -12.83
N THR A 30 17.59 1.25 -12.48
CA THR A 30 18.03 0.97 -11.12
C THR A 30 19.26 1.80 -10.74
N THR A 31 19.50 1.97 -9.44
CA THR A 31 20.60 2.73 -8.87
C THR A 31 21.03 2.13 -7.53
N ASP A 32 22.31 2.25 -7.20
CA ASP A 32 22.89 1.96 -5.89
C ASP A 32 23.19 3.24 -5.08
N MET A 33 23.13 4.40 -5.72
CA MET A 33 23.61 5.68 -5.18
C MET A 33 22.88 6.13 -3.91
N CYS A 34 21.61 5.75 -3.77
CA CYS A 34 20.76 6.09 -2.62
C CYS A 34 20.65 4.97 -1.58
N LEU A 35 21.39 3.87 -1.76
CA LEU A 35 21.36 2.71 -0.88
C LEU A 35 22.58 2.71 0.05
N ALA A 36 22.41 2.18 1.26
CA ALA A 36 23.51 2.05 2.22
C ALA A 36 24.50 0.91 1.85
N GLY A 37 24.37 0.32 0.65
CA GLY A 37 25.05 -0.90 0.23
C GLY A 37 24.23 -2.15 0.54
N ALA A 38 24.93 -3.25 0.79
CA ALA A 38 24.34 -4.58 1.00
C ALA A 38 23.20 -4.57 2.04
N SER A 39 22.04 -5.08 1.62
CA SER A 39 20.83 -5.14 2.44
C SER A 39 20.24 -6.55 2.43
N ILE A 40 19.83 -7.04 3.59
CA ILE A 40 19.11 -8.32 3.71
C ILE A 40 17.74 -8.30 3.00
N ALA A 41 17.21 -7.11 2.71
CA ALA A 41 15.96 -6.93 1.99
C ALA A 41 16.15 -6.92 0.46
N CYS A 42 17.39 -6.85 -0.03
CA CYS A 42 17.69 -6.88 -1.44
C CYS A 42 17.89 -8.33 -1.93
N CYS A 43 17.49 -8.61 -3.17
CA CYS A 43 17.76 -9.91 -3.77
C CYS A 43 19.27 -10.02 -4.05
N PRO A 44 19.94 -11.12 -3.66
CA PRO A 44 21.39 -11.26 -3.89
C PRO A 44 21.81 -11.10 -5.35
N ASP A 45 20.90 -11.43 -6.27
CA ASP A 45 21.12 -11.43 -7.72
C ASP A 45 20.95 -10.03 -8.35
N LYS A 46 20.57 -9.03 -7.55
CA LYS A 46 20.27 -7.65 -7.99
C LYS A 46 21.43 -6.68 -7.78
N TYR A 47 22.63 -7.18 -7.49
CA TYR A 47 23.84 -6.37 -7.38
C TYR A 47 23.73 -5.21 -6.35
N ASP A 48 22.93 -5.39 -5.30
CA ASP A 48 22.60 -4.35 -4.33
C ASP A 48 22.01 -3.05 -4.93
N GLU A 49 21.39 -3.14 -6.11
CA GLU A 49 20.67 -2.04 -6.74
C GLU A 49 19.16 -2.11 -6.49
N ASP A 50 18.52 -0.93 -6.48
CA ASP A 50 17.07 -0.81 -6.45
C ASP A 50 16.57 0.21 -7.48
N TYR A 51 15.27 0.27 -7.79
CA TYR A 51 14.74 1.23 -8.76
C TYR A 51 15.00 2.68 -8.33
N GLU A 52 15.41 3.53 -9.27
CA GLU A 52 15.75 4.95 -8.97
C GLU A 52 14.57 5.69 -8.33
N ARG A 53 13.36 5.42 -8.81
CA ARG A 53 12.13 6.08 -8.32
C ARG A 53 10.93 5.17 -8.37
N TYR A 54 9.99 5.47 -7.49
CA TYR A 54 8.70 4.81 -7.40
C TYR A 54 7.57 5.83 -7.53
N TYR A 55 6.51 5.46 -8.24
CA TYR A 55 5.23 6.13 -8.14
C TYR A 55 4.47 5.60 -6.92
N VAL A 56 3.90 6.52 -6.14
CA VAL A 56 3.01 6.17 -5.02
C VAL A 56 1.59 6.07 -5.56
N ASN A 57 0.98 4.90 -5.44
CA ASN A 57 -0.42 4.69 -5.78
C ASN A 57 -1.27 4.64 -4.51
N PHE A 58 -2.33 5.44 -4.48
CA PHE A 58 -3.25 5.57 -3.35
C PHE A 58 -4.09 4.31 -3.12
N PHE A 59 -4.24 3.45 -4.13
CA PHE A 59 -5.10 2.27 -4.06
C PHE A 59 -4.27 1.00 -3.99
N VAL A 60 -4.27 0.36 -2.81
CA VAL A 60 -3.61 -0.95 -2.58
C VAL A 60 -4.39 -2.08 -3.20
N ASP A 61 -5.72 -1.96 -3.17
CA ASP A 61 -6.63 -2.96 -3.69
C ASP A 61 -7.88 -2.29 -4.28
N ARG A 62 -8.71 -3.11 -4.91
CA ARG A 62 -9.97 -2.67 -5.52
C ARG A 62 -10.96 -2.16 -4.47
N ASN A 63 -10.94 -2.67 -3.25
CA ASN A 63 -11.86 -2.25 -2.19
C ASN A 63 -11.55 -0.81 -1.75
N MET A 64 -10.27 -0.45 -1.59
CA MET A 64 -9.84 0.92 -1.32
C MET A 64 -10.25 1.89 -2.42
N LEU A 65 -10.10 1.49 -3.69
CA LEU A 65 -10.56 2.32 -4.82
C LEU A 65 -12.08 2.56 -4.74
N MET A 66 -12.84 1.50 -4.48
CA MET A 66 -14.30 1.60 -4.42
C MET A 66 -14.80 2.35 -3.17
N GLN A 67 -14.02 2.41 -2.09
CA GLN A 67 -14.30 3.30 -0.97
C GLN A 67 -14.23 4.78 -1.38
N TYR A 68 -13.22 5.14 -2.20
CA TYR A 68 -13.04 6.53 -2.63
C TYR A 68 -14.02 6.95 -3.75
N VAL A 69 -14.24 6.06 -4.72
CA VAL A 69 -15.11 6.34 -5.88
C VAL A 69 -16.59 6.13 -5.54
N GLY A 70 -16.89 5.37 -4.48
CA GLY A 70 -18.25 4.96 -4.13
C GLY A 70 -18.79 3.84 -5.01
N GLY A 71 -19.96 3.29 -4.64
CA GLY A 71 -20.68 2.29 -5.45
C GLY A 71 -20.29 0.82 -5.23
N ALA A 72 -19.38 0.51 -4.30
CA ALA A 72 -19.18 -0.87 -3.85
C ALA A 72 -20.33 -1.35 -2.96
N VAL A 73 -20.56 -2.67 -2.98
CA VAL A 73 -21.52 -3.34 -2.10
C VAL A 73 -21.19 -2.99 -0.64
N GLY A 74 -22.13 -2.35 0.07
CA GLY A 74 -21.94 -1.91 1.46
C GLY A 74 -21.58 -0.43 1.63
N HIS A 75 -21.24 0.29 0.55
CA HIS A 75 -20.91 1.71 0.59
C HIS A 75 -22.07 2.52 -0.01
N LYS A 76 -22.84 3.22 0.84
CA LYS A 76 -23.89 4.13 0.37
C LYS A 76 -23.25 5.37 -0.25
N SER A 77 -23.76 5.77 -1.41
CA SER A 77 -23.45 7.04 -2.08
C SER A 77 -23.81 8.25 -1.24
#